data_AF-A0A661CA81-F1
#
_entry.id   AF-A0A661CA81-F1
#
_cell.length_a   1.000
_cell.length_b   1.000
_cell.length_c   1.000
_cell.angle_alpha   90.00
_cell.angle_beta   90.00
_cell.angle_gamma   90.00
#
_symmetry.space_group_name_H-M   'P 1'
#
loop_
_entity.id
_entity.type
_entity.pdbx_description
1 polymer ?
#
loop_
_entity_poly.entity_id
_entity_poly.type
_entity_poly.pdbx_seq_one_letter_code
_entity_poly.pdbx_strand_id
1 'polypeptide(L)'
;MKTSIAFAIVILVLAIIGAIFYGGYYAVGYLWALYASLDVVIRIVLLSSVAALLIGSLIIAGAVKASTRAARKDRLMEAKLNLYKSLVGLYEQSITNPQEGKTEILEKLSKLKSEVLILASSSVLNIHGKLESYLNGHQEDNELTDLYQQLIKCIRRDLGHRPIYDESKLKLFITSCPDKNADRHGSDDGLLLDTSDSDLINNGLQK
;
A
#
# COMPACT_ATOMS: atom_id res chain seq x y z
N MET A 1 -10.68 -41.64 0.64
CA MET A 1 -10.73 -41.86 -0.83
C MET A 1 -10.22 -40.67 -1.66
N LYS A 2 -10.63 -39.41 -1.40
CA LYS A 2 -10.14 -38.24 -2.18
C LYS A 2 -8.62 -37.99 -2.07
N THR A 3 -8.02 -38.27 -0.92
CA THR A 3 -6.57 -38.10 -0.67
C THR A 3 -5.71 -39.09 -1.46
N SER A 4 -6.22 -40.31 -1.68
CA SER A 4 -5.54 -41.36 -2.45
C SER A 4 -5.41 -41.02 -3.94
N ILE A 5 -6.43 -40.35 -4.49
CA ILE A 5 -6.46 -39.92 -5.89
C ILE A 5 -5.48 -38.76 -6.13
N ALA A 6 -5.41 -37.79 -5.20
CA ALA A 6 -4.46 -36.69 -5.29
C ALA A 6 -3.00 -37.19 -5.27
N PHE A 7 -2.70 -38.18 -4.42
CA PHE A 7 -1.36 -38.76 -4.33
C PHE A 7 -0.94 -39.49 -5.62
N ALA A 8 -1.86 -40.25 -6.24
CA ALA A 8 -1.60 -40.93 -7.51
C ALA A 8 -1.29 -39.95 -8.66
N ILE A 9 -1.99 -38.81 -8.72
CA ILE A 9 -1.74 -37.76 -9.72
C ILE A 9 -0.35 -37.17 -9.55
N VAL A 10 0.07 -36.88 -8.30
CA VAL A 10 1.42 -36.33 -8.03
C VAL A 10 2.51 -37.30 -8.47
N ILE A 11 2.36 -38.60 -8.18
CA ILE A 11 3.33 -39.62 -8.62
C ILE A 11 3.38 -39.70 -10.14
N LEU A 12 2.24 -39.66 -10.81
CA LEU A 12 2.17 -39.72 -12.27
C LEU A 12 2.85 -38.50 -12.92
N VAL A 13 2.65 -37.30 -12.38
CA VAL A 13 3.35 -36.09 -12.83
C VAL A 13 4.86 -36.23 -12.62
N LEU A 14 5.30 -36.72 -11.47
CA LEU A 14 6.72 -36.98 -11.21
C LEU A 14 7.32 -38.01 -12.17
N ALA A 15 6.59 -39.09 -12.47
CA ALA A 15 7.02 -40.12 -13.40
C ALA A 15 7.16 -39.57 -14.83
N ILE A 16 6.21 -38.73 -15.27
CA ILE A 16 6.29 -38.06 -16.58
C ILE A 16 7.48 -37.12 -16.64
N ILE A 17 7.70 -36.32 -15.59
CA ILE A 17 8.87 -35.43 -15.50
C ILE A 17 10.16 -36.27 -15.58
N GLY A 18 10.26 -37.35 -14.79
CA GLY A 18 11.40 -38.26 -14.82
C GLY A 18 11.63 -38.86 -16.21
N ALA A 19 10.59 -39.30 -16.89
CA ALA A 19 10.67 -39.83 -18.25
C ALA A 19 11.14 -38.78 -19.27
N ILE A 20 10.68 -37.53 -19.16
CA ILE A 20 11.14 -36.42 -20.01
C ILE A 20 12.62 -36.13 -19.77
N PHE A 21 13.07 -36.09 -18.52
CA PHE A 21 14.48 -35.86 -18.21
C PHE A 21 15.37 -37.02 -18.68
N TYR A 22 14.94 -38.27 -18.47
CA TYR A 22 15.68 -39.45 -18.91
C TYR A 22 15.76 -39.54 -20.45
N GLY A 23 14.65 -39.30 -21.14
CA GLY A 23 14.62 -39.23 -22.60
C GLY A 23 15.46 -38.07 -23.14
N GLY A 24 15.38 -36.90 -22.49
CA GLY A 24 16.21 -35.74 -22.81
C GLY A 24 17.71 -36.04 -22.67
N TYR A 25 18.12 -36.73 -21.60
CA TYR A 25 19.52 -37.12 -21.39
C TYR A 25 20.05 -38.02 -22.52
N TYR A 26 19.29 -39.04 -22.91
CA TYR A 26 19.65 -39.91 -24.04
C TYR A 26 19.69 -39.15 -25.36
N ALA A 27 18.72 -38.27 -25.61
CA ALA A 27 18.69 -37.45 -26.81
C ALA A 27 19.93 -36.55 -26.90
N VAL A 28 20.32 -35.89 -25.80
CA VAL A 28 21.52 -35.05 -25.74
C VAL A 28 22.77 -35.87 -26.02
N GLY A 29 22.90 -37.07 -25.46
CA GLY A 29 24.03 -37.97 -25.74
C GLY A 29 24.13 -38.35 -27.21
N TYR A 30 22.99 -38.67 -27.84
CA TYR A 30 22.93 -38.99 -29.27
C TYR A 30 23.27 -37.79 -30.16
N LEU A 31 22.71 -36.62 -29.83
CA LEU A 31 23.03 -35.34 -30.48
C LEU A 31 24.52 -35.00 -30.35
N TRP A 32 25.12 -35.25 -29.18
CA TRP A 32 26.54 -35.02 -28.95
C TRP A 32 27.42 -35.95 -29.80
N ALA A 33 27.05 -37.23 -29.91
CA ALA A 33 27.75 -38.18 -30.77
C ALA A 33 27.65 -37.80 -32.25
N LEU A 34 26.48 -37.33 -32.70
CA LEU A 34 26.29 -36.81 -34.06
C LEU A 34 27.10 -35.53 -34.28
N TYR A 35 27.08 -34.61 -33.33
CA TYR A 35 27.85 -33.37 -33.39
C TYR A 35 29.35 -33.67 -33.44
N ALA A 36 29.82 -34.68 -32.70
CA ALA A 36 31.20 -35.12 -32.68
C ALA A 36 31.66 -35.83 -33.96
N SER A 37 30.75 -36.25 -34.85
CA SER A 37 31.08 -36.80 -36.17
C SER A 37 30.99 -35.77 -37.30
N LEU A 38 30.42 -34.57 -37.04
CA LEU A 38 30.29 -33.51 -38.04
C LEU A 38 31.61 -32.73 -38.27
N ASP A 39 31.75 -32.15 -39.46
CA ASP A 39 32.87 -31.25 -39.79
C ASP A 39 32.86 -29.97 -38.93
N VAL A 40 34.05 -29.43 -38.65
CA VAL A 40 34.29 -28.31 -37.72
C VAL A 40 33.52 -27.06 -38.13
N VAL A 41 33.37 -26.80 -39.44
CA VAL A 41 32.64 -25.64 -39.96
C VAL A 41 31.15 -25.74 -39.64
N ILE A 42 30.54 -26.91 -39.85
CA ILE A 42 29.11 -27.14 -39.61
C ILE A 42 28.80 -27.05 -38.10
N ARG A 43 29.72 -27.52 -37.26
CA ARG A 43 29.63 -27.41 -35.80
C ARG A 43 29.51 -25.98 -35.32
N ILE A 44 30.35 -25.08 -35.85
CA ILE A 44 30.37 -23.66 -35.45
C ILE A 44 29.05 -22.97 -35.87
N VAL A 45 28.55 -23.26 -37.08
CA VAL A 45 27.28 -22.71 -37.59
C VAL A 45 26.08 -23.18 -36.76
N LEU A 46 26.06 -24.45 -36.36
CA LEU A 46 25.02 -24.99 -35.46
C LEU A 46 25.08 -24.32 -34.09
N LEU A 47 26.28 -24.16 -33.53
CA LEU A 47 26.46 -23.53 -32.21
C LEU A 47 25.98 -22.07 -32.22
N SER A 48 26.32 -21.32 -33.27
CA SER A 48 25.89 -19.92 -33.41
C SER A 48 24.37 -19.80 -33.62
N SER A 49 23.77 -20.71 -34.39
CA SER A 49 22.32 -20.76 -34.59
C SER A 49 21.58 -21.08 -33.30
N VAL A 50 22.06 -22.05 -32.51
CA VAL A 50 21.48 -22.39 -31.21
C VAL A 50 21.64 -21.24 -30.22
N ALA A 51 22.81 -20.59 -30.18
CA ALA A 51 23.03 -19.42 -29.34
C ALA A 51 22.08 -18.26 -29.71
N ALA A 52 21.88 -17.99 -31.00
CA ALA A 52 20.94 -16.97 -31.47
C ALA A 52 19.49 -17.31 -31.06
N LEU A 53 19.07 -18.57 -31.18
CA LEU A 53 17.75 -19.01 -30.73
C LEU A 53 17.56 -18.87 -29.22
N LEU A 54 18.57 -19.23 -28.43
CA LEU A 54 18.52 -19.08 -26.98
C LEU A 54 18.41 -17.62 -26.56
N ILE A 55 19.21 -16.73 -27.17
CA ILE A 55 19.15 -15.29 -26.90
C ILE A 55 17.78 -14.73 -27.30
N GLY A 56 17.27 -15.09 -28.49
CA GLY A 56 15.94 -14.70 -28.94
C GLY A 56 14.83 -15.15 -27.99
N SER A 57 14.88 -16.40 -27.54
CA SER A 57 13.95 -16.95 -26.54
C SER A 57 14.01 -16.18 -25.21
N LEU A 58 15.21 -15.85 -24.74
CA LEU A 58 15.42 -15.11 -23.49
C LEU A 58 14.82 -13.70 -23.56
N ILE A 59 14.99 -13.01 -24.70
CA ILE A 59 14.43 -11.68 -24.94
C ILE A 59 12.89 -11.75 -24.93
N ILE A 60 12.31 -12.72 -25.63
CA ILE A 60 10.85 -12.92 -25.68
C ILE A 60 10.31 -13.23 -24.28
N ALA A 61 10.95 -14.15 -23.54
CA ALA A 61 10.57 -14.48 -22.18
C ALA A 61 10.65 -13.27 -21.25
N GLY A 62 11.71 -12.46 -21.38
CA GLY A 62 11.87 -11.20 -20.67
C GLY A 62 10.76 -10.19 -20.99
N ALA A 63 10.41 -10.04 -22.27
CA ALA A 63 9.34 -9.15 -22.73
C ALA A 63 7.96 -9.58 -22.20
N VAL A 64 7.65 -10.88 -22.22
CA VAL A 64 6.41 -11.43 -21.68
C VAL A 64 6.34 -11.24 -20.16
N LYS A 65 7.44 -11.44 -19.45
CA LYS A 65 7.50 -11.20 -18.00
C LYS A 65 7.33 -9.71 -17.67
N ALA A 66 7.87 -8.82 -18.50
CA ALA A 66 7.67 -7.38 -18.35
C ALA A 66 6.22 -6.97 -18.64
N SER A 67 5.61 -7.49 -19.71
CA SER A 67 4.23 -7.16 -20.07
C SER A 67 3.22 -7.66 -19.04
N THR A 68 3.41 -8.87 -18.52
CA THR A 68 2.56 -9.42 -17.45
C THR A 68 2.71 -8.63 -16.16
N ARG A 69 3.91 -8.13 -15.84
CA ARG A 69 4.13 -7.24 -14.69
C ARG A 69 3.45 -5.87 -14.88
N ALA A 70 3.48 -5.31 -16.09
CA ALA A 70 2.77 -4.07 -16.41
C ALA A 70 1.25 -4.26 -16.30
N ALA A 71 0.69 -5.29 -16.92
CA ALA A 71 -0.74 -5.60 -16.84
C ALA A 71 -1.22 -5.85 -15.40
N ARG A 72 -0.39 -6.49 -14.55
CA ARG A 72 -0.69 -6.63 -13.12
C ARG A 72 -0.70 -5.30 -12.39
N LYS A 73 0.24 -4.40 -12.69
CA LYS A 73 0.27 -3.05 -12.10
C LYS A 73 -0.98 -2.26 -12.50
N ASP A 74 -1.37 -2.31 -13.77
CA ASP A 74 -2.56 -1.60 -14.26
C ASP A 74 -3.83 -2.12 -13.60
N ARG A 75 -3.98 -3.45 -13.48
CA ARG A 75 -5.11 -4.06 -12.74
C ARG A 75 -5.14 -3.66 -11.27
N LEU A 76 -3.99 -3.59 -10.61
CA LEU A 76 -3.90 -3.13 -9.22
C LEU A 76 -4.24 -1.63 -9.09
N MET A 77 -3.81 -0.81 -10.05
CA MET A 77 -4.14 0.61 -10.10
C MET A 77 -5.65 0.82 -10.31
N GLU A 78 -6.26 0.04 -11.21
CA GLU A 78 -7.69 0.08 -11.47
C GLU A 78 -8.51 -0.38 -10.24
N ALA A 79 -8.10 -1.47 -9.59
CA ALA A 79 -8.71 -1.93 -8.34
C ALA A 79 -8.61 -0.87 -7.23
N LYS A 80 -7.43 -0.24 -7.08
CA LYS A 80 -7.20 0.84 -6.12
C LYS A 80 -8.07 2.07 -6.41
N LEU A 81 -8.26 2.41 -7.68
CA LEU A 81 -9.08 3.54 -8.11
C LEU A 81 -10.58 3.28 -7.87
N ASN A 82 -11.06 2.07 -8.14
CA ASN A 82 -12.43 1.66 -7.82
C ASN A 82 -12.69 1.66 -6.31
N LEU A 83 -11.74 1.17 -5.51
CA LEU A 83 -11.80 1.23 -4.05
C LEU A 83 -11.95 2.67 -3.56
N TYR A 84 -11.11 3.58 -4.06
CA TYR A 84 -11.18 4.99 -3.68
C TYR A 84 -12.46 5.69 -4.14
N LYS A 85 -12.97 5.38 -5.34
CA LYS A 85 -14.29 5.88 -5.79
C LYS A 85 -15.41 5.43 -4.85
N SER A 86 -15.42 4.16 -4.47
CA SER A 86 -16.44 3.63 -3.56
C SER A 86 -16.32 4.25 -2.16
N LEU A 87 -15.09 4.44 -1.66
CA LEU A 87 -14.85 5.07 -0.37
C LEU A 87 -15.33 6.53 -0.35
N VAL A 88 -14.93 7.31 -1.36
CA VAL A 88 -15.31 8.72 -1.50
C VAL A 88 -16.84 8.85 -1.62
N GLY A 89 -17.48 8.03 -2.45
CA GLY A 89 -18.94 8.06 -2.61
C GLY A 89 -19.71 7.73 -1.32
N LEU A 90 -19.23 6.78 -0.51
CA LEU A 90 -19.84 6.47 0.78
C LEU A 90 -19.73 7.64 1.77
N TYR A 91 -18.58 8.32 1.79
CA TYR A 91 -18.39 9.48 2.65
C TYR A 91 -19.16 10.71 2.16
N GLU A 92 -19.21 10.96 0.85
CA GLU A 92 -20.01 12.03 0.25
C GLU A 92 -21.50 11.84 0.57
N GLN A 93 -21.99 10.60 0.49
CA GLN A 93 -23.36 10.26 0.88
C GLN A 93 -23.60 10.51 2.37
N SER A 94 -22.63 10.16 3.24
CA SER A 94 -22.73 10.39 4.69
C SER A 94 -22.76 11.88 5.07
N ILE A 95 -22.09 12.74 4.30
CA ILE A 95 -22.06 14.19 4.52
C ILE A 95 -23.32 14.86 3.94
N THR A 96 -23.76 14.43 2.76
CA THR A 96 -24.90 15.04 2.05
C THR A 96 -26.23 14.66 2.69
N ASN A 97 -26.36 13.45 3.26
CA ASN A 97 -27.61 12.95 3.81
C ASN A 97 -27.38 12.21 5.15
N PRO A 98 -27.09 12.94 6.24
CA PRO A 98 -26.67 12.36 7.52
C PRO A 98 -27.75 11.55 8.25
N GLN A 99 -29.02 11.69 7.86
CA GLN A 99 -30.18 11.06 8.51
C GLN A 99 -30.61 9.74 7.85
N GLU A 100 -30.29 9.53 6.56
CA GLU A 100 -30.69 8.32 5.85
C GLU A 100 -29.54 7.30 5.79
N GLY A 101 -29.75 6.12 6.41
CA GLY A 101 -28.93 4.95 6.14
C GLY A 101 -27.55 4.90 6.81
N LYS A 102 -27.33 5.61 7.93
CA LYS A 102 -26.06 5.58 8.69
C LYS A 102 -25.59 4.14 9.01
N THR A 103 -26.52 3.24 9.33
CA THR A 103 -26.28 1.81 9.54
C THR A 103 -25.91 1.05 8.26
N GLU A 104 -26.55 1.36 7.12
CA GLU A 104 -26.23 0.75 5.83
C GLU A 104 -24.88 1.23 5.29
N ILE A 105 -24.54 2.51 5.51
CA ILE A 105 -23.24 3.09 5.17
C ILE A 105 -22.14 2.45 6.02
N LEU A 106 -22.33 2.29 7.33
CA LEU A 106 -21.40 1.59 8.22
C LEU A 106 -21.19 0.12 7.82
N GLU A 107 -22.25 -0.59 7.42
CA GLU A 107 -22.13 -1.97 6.96
C GLU A 107 -21.31 -2.05 5.66
N LYS A 108 -21.55 -1.15 4.70
CA LYS A 108 -20.77 -1.06 3.46
C LYS A 108 -19.31 -0.67 3.73
N LEU A 109 -19.06 0.25 4.67
CA LEU A 109 -17.73 0.64 5.11
C LEU A 109 -16.97 -0.54 5.74
N SER A 110 -17.66 -1.36 6.55
CA SER A 110 -17.08 -2.53 7.20
C SER A 110 -16.63 -3.60 6.20
N LYS A 111 -17.40 -3.79 5.10
CA LYS A 111 -17.02 -4.68 3.99
C LYS A 111 -15.78 -4.14 3.27
N LEU A 112 -15.75 -2.84 3.02
CA LEU A 112 -14.64 -2.17 2.33
C LEU A 112 -13.36 -2.09 3.18
N LYS A 113 -13.45 -2.17 4.51
CA LYS A 113 -12.32 -2.11 5.45
C LYS A 113 -11.22 -3.14 5.14
N SER A 114 -11.62 -4.36 4.79
CA SER A 114 -10.68 -5.43 4.42
C SER A 114 -9.90 -5.10 3.14
N GLU A 115 -10.57 -4.53 2.13
CA GLU A 115 -9.95 -4.13 0.88
C GLU A 115 -9.08 -2.88 1.04
N VAL A 116 -9.52 -1.90 1.85
CA VAL A 116 -8.77 -0.70 2.18
C VAL A 116 -7.47 -1.06 2.90
N LEU A 117 -7.51 -2.02 3.83
CA LEU A 117 -6.32 -2.46 4.57
C LEU A 117 -5.27 -3.14 3.68
N ILE A 118 -5.70 -3.76 2.57
CA ILE A 118 -4.82 -4.46 1.62
C ILE A 118 -4.26 -3.52 0.55
N LEU A 119 -5.06 -2.57 0.04
CA LEU A 119 -4.72 -1.76 -1.12
C LEU A 119 -4.35 -0.30 -0.81
N ALA A 120 -4.73 0.25 0.35
CA ALA A 120 -4.52 1.66 0.65
C ALA A 120 -3.13 1.95 1.25
N SER A 121 -2.64 3.18 1.05
CA SER A 121 -1.44 3.67 1.73
C SER A 121 -1.70 3.94 3.22
N SER A 122 -0.64 3.89 4.03
CA SER A 122 -0.70 4.17 5.47
C SER A 122 -1.30 5.54 5.81
N SER A 123 -1.06 6.54 4.96
CA SER A 123 -1.66 7.88 5.11
C SER A 123 -3.18 7.86 4.92
N VAL A 124 -3.69 7.13 3.91
CA VAL A 124 -5.13 6.98 3.68
C VAL A 124 -5.78 6.18 4.80
N LEU A 125 -5.11 5.12 5.29
CA LEU A 125 -5.59 4.29 6.40
C LEU A 125 -5.75 5.11 7.70
N ASN A 126 -4.80 5.99 8.01
CA ASN A 126 -4.83 6.80 9.21
C ASN A 126 -6.00 7.81 9.19
N ILE A 127 -6.22 8.47 8.05
CA ILE A 127 -7.36 9.40 7.91
C ILE A 127 -8.69 8.63 7.91
N HIS A 128 -8.76 7.48 7.24
CA HIS A 128 -9.94 6.62 7.28
C HIS A 128 -10.29 6.18 8.71
N GLY A 129 -9.31 5.77 9.52
CA GLY A 129 -9.53 5.41 10.92
C GLY A 129 -10.01 6.58 11.79
N LYS A 130 -9.50 7.79 11.54
CA LYS A 130 -10.02 9.01 12.17
C LYS A 130 -11.48 9.23 11.77
N LEU A 131 -11.79 9.17 10.47
CA LEU A 131 -13.13 9.39 9.94
C LEU A 131 -14.13 8.33 10.46
N GLU A 132 -13.73 7.05 10.56
CA GLU A 132 -14.53 5.98 11.17
C GLU A 132 -14.81 6.25 12.67
N SER A 133 -13.81 6.75 13.41
CA SER A 133 -13.97 7.13 14.82
C SER A 133 -14.94 8.31 14.98
N TYR A 134 -14.90 9.28 14.07
CA TYR A 134 -15.80 10.43 14.03
C TYR A 134 -17.23 10.07 13.60
N LEU A 135 -17.46 9.06 12.76
CA LEU A 135 -18.85 8.61 12.49
C LEU A 135 -19.48 7.92 13.70
N ASN A 136 -18.66 7.28 14.55
CA ASN A 136 -19.09 6.57 15.75
C ASN A 136 -19.24 7.49 16.98
N GLY A 137 -18.45 8.57 17.06
CA GLY A 137 -18.58 9.63 18.07
C GLY A 137 -19.51 10.76 17.59
N HIS A 138 -20.52 11.15 18.36
CA HIS A 138 -21.42 12.25 17.99
C HIS A 138 -20.71 13.60 18.11
N GLN A 139 -19.98 14.03 17.07
CA GLN A 139 -19.26 15.31 17.06
C GLN A 139 -19.51 16.12 15.78
N GLU A 140 -19.33 17.44 15.88
CA GLU A 140 -19.79 18.49 14.94
C GLU A 140 -19.43 18.25 13.46
N ASP A 141 -20.40 18.52 12.57
CA ASP A 141 -20.32 18.30 11.11
C ASP A 141 -19.19 19.07 10.39
N ASN A 142 -18.69 20.14 11.00
CA ASN A 142 -17.61 20.95 10.43
C ASN A 142 -16.25 20.22 10.42
N GLU A 143 -15.94 19.41 11.44
CA GLU A 143 -14.69 18.64 11.49
C GLU A 143 -14.72 17.46 10.51
N LEU A 144 -15.90 16.90 10.26
CA LEU A 144 -16.10 15.80 9.30
C LEU A 144 -15.74 16.23 7.87
N THR A 145 -16.11 17.45 7.51
CA THR A 145 -15.85 18.02 6.18
C THR A 145 -14.36 18.26 5.95
N ASP A 146 -13.62 18.75 6.95
CA ASP A 146 -12.17 18.95 6.86
C ASP A 146 -11.44 17.60 6.72
N LEU A 147 -11.80 16.60 7.53
CA LEU A 147 -11.20 15.27 7.45
C LEU A 147 -11.49 14.59 6.11
N TYR A 148 -12.68 14.81 5.53
CA TYR A 148 -13.00 14.35 4.18
C TYR A 148 -12.13 15.01 3.10
N GLN A 149 -11.89 16.33 3.19
CA GLN A 149 -10.96 17.01 2.29
C GLN A 149 -9.53 16.48 2.43
N GLN A 150 -9.08 16.20 3.66
CA GLN A 150 -7.77 15.59 3.90
C GLN A 150 -7.70 14.17 3.32
N LEU A 151 -8.77 13.38 3.41
CA LEU A 151 -8.86 12.05 2.79
C LEU A 151 -8.70 12.13 1.27
N ILE A 152 -9.42 13.04 0.60
CA ILE A 152 -9.30 13.26 -0.85
C ILE A 152 -7.87 13.67 -1.23
N LYS A 153 -7.23 14.54 -0.44
CA LYS A 153 -5.86 14.98 -0.67
C LYS A 153 -4.87 13.81 -0.57
N CYS A 154 -5.04 12.95 0.42
CA CYS A 154 -4.23 11.73 0.58
C CYS A 154 -4.44 10.73 -0.56
N ILE A 155 -5.69 10.48 -0.96
CA ILE A 155 -6.03 9.62 -2.10
C ILE A 155 -5.38 10.15 -3.39
N ARG A 156 -5.49 11.46 -3.64
CA ARG A 156 -4.89 12.11 -4.82
C ARG A 156 -3.36 11.92 -4.84
N ARG A 157 -2.69 12.14 -3.70
CA ARG A 157 -1.24 11.93 -3.56
C ARG A 157 -0.84 10.47 -3.80
N ASP A 158 -1.66 9.54 -3.31
CA ASP A 158 -1.41 8.09 -3.41
C ASP A 158 -1.72 7.50 -4.80
N LEU A 159 -2.52 8.20 -5.61
CA LEU A 159 -2.70 7.95 -7.05
C LEU A 159 -1.59 8.59 -7.91
N GLY A 160 -0.57 9.18 -7.28
CA GLY A 160 0.58 9.76 -7.98
C GLY A 160 0.32 11.16 -8.54
N HIS A 161 -0.81 11.80 -8.24
CA HIS A 161 -0.97 13.23 -8.50
C HIS A 161 -0.06 13.98 -7.52
N ARG A 162 1.11 14.36 -8.02
CA ARG A 162 1.95 15.32 -7.32
C ARG A 162 1.17 16.63 -7.29
N PRO A 163 0.94 17.21 -6.11
CA PRO A 163 0.49 18.58 -6.09
C PRO A 163 1.54 19.40 -6.86
N ILE A 164 1.09 20.16 -7.86
CA ILE A 164 1.90 21.19 -8.49
C ILE A 164 2.06 22.27 -7.42
N TYR A 165 2.97 22.03 -6.47
CA TYR A 165 3.45 23.05 -5.57
C TYR A 165 4.54 23.80 -6.32
N ASP A 166 4.14 24.90 -6.95
CA ASP A 166 5.04 25.99 -7.27
C ASP A 166 5.54 26.58 -5.95
N GLU A 167 6.63 26.01 -5.42
CA GLU A 167 7.25 26.40 -4.16
C GLU A 167 7.75 27.87 -4.16
N SER A 168 7.78 28.54 -5.33
CA SER A 168 8.15 29.95 -5.42
C SER A 168 7.05 30.91 -4.94
N LYS A 169 5.79 30.47 -4.82
CA LYS A 169 4.67 31.30 -4.33
C LYS A 169 4.22 31.03 -2.90
N LEU A 170 4.66 29.94 -2.27
CA LEU A 170 4.24 29.58 -0.91
C LEU A 170 5.18 30.04 0.20
N LYS A 171 6.32 30.67 -0.13
CA LYS A 171 7.21 31.28 0.86
C LYS A 171 6.61 32.50 1.59
N LEU A 172 5.41 32.94 1.22
CA LEU A 172 4.75 34.10 1.81
C LEU A 172 3.61 33.77 2.79
N PHE A 173 3.27 32.49 3.00
CA PHE A 173 2.13 32.10 3.85
C PHE A 173 2.43 31.08 4.96
N ILE A 174 3.68 30.61 5.12
CA ILE A 174 4.07 29.80 6.28
C ILE A 174 4.58 30.72 7.40
N THR A 175 3.72 31.63 7.83
CA THR A 175 3.85 32.34 9.12
C THR A 175 2.50 32.42 9.79
N SER A 176 1.77 31.30 9.90
CA SER A 176 0.63 31.16 10.83
C SER A 176 0.11 29.72 10.84
N CYS A 177 0.82 28.85 11.55
CA CYS A 177 0.18 27.83 12.36
C CYS A 177 0.87 27.89 13.73
N PRO A 178 0.27 28.52 14.74
CA PRO A 178 0.82 28.52 16.08
C PRO A 178 0.72 27.09 16.63
N ASP A 179 1.87 26.48 16.88
CA ASP A 179 2.00 25.34 17.76
C ASP A 179 1.56 25.79 19.17
N LYS A 180 0.44 25.23 19.65
CA LYS A 180 -0.11 25.52 20.98
C LYS A 180 0.13 24.38 21.98
N ASN A 181 1.05 23.45 21.72
CA ASN A 181 1.27 22.31 22.63
C ASN A 181 2.75 21.97 22.91
N ALA A 182 3.62 22.98 22.93
CA ALA A 182 4.87 22.99 23.69
C ALA A 182 4.90 24.37 24.36
N ASP A 183 4.60 24.57 25.64
CA ASP A 183 5.27 24.02 26.79
C ASP A 183 4.34 24.04 28.01
N ARG A 184 4.02 22.86 28.55
CA ARG A 184 3.56 22.69 29.94
C ARG A 184 4.21 21.45 30.51
N HIS A 185 5.44 21.60 31.01
CA HIS A 185 5.90 20.81 32.13
C HIS A 185 7.04 21.53 32.86
N GLY A 186 6.85 21.72 34.17
CA GLY A 186 7.94 21.69 35.16
C GLY A 186 8.69 23.00 35.40
N SER A 187 8.03 23.94 36.08
CA SER A 187 8.70 24.77 37.07
C SER A 187 9.01 23.88 38.27
N ASP A 188 10.28 23.76 38.63
CA ASP A 188 10.77 23.74 40.01
C ASP A 188 12.29 23.62 39.96
N ASP A 189 12.95 24.74 40.22
CA ASP A 189 14.24 24.83 40.91
C ASP A 189 14.44 26.31 41.26
N GLY A 190 14.19 26.61 42.53
CA GLY A 190 14.16 27.97 43.05
C GLY A 190 15.54 28.58 43.28
N LEU A 191 15.55 29.91 43.39
CA LEU A 191 16.42 30.63 44.33
C LEU A 191 16.00 32.11 44.38
N LEU A 192 15.69 32.57 45.60
CA LEU A 192 16.05 33.87 46.23
C LEU A 192 15.95 35.16 45.35
N LEU A 193 15.26 36.23 45.74
CA LEU A 193 15.01 36.82 47.05
C LEU A 193 13.98 37.95 46.87
N ASP A 194 13.46 38.39 48.01
CA ASP A 194 13.02 39.76 48.29
C ASP A 194 11.57 40.11 47.95
N THR A 195 10.70 39.92 48.93
CA THR A 195 9.66 40.92 49.21
C THR A 195 9.41 40.98 50.72
N SER A 196 9.87 42.08 51.28
CA SER A 196 9.25 42.91 52.30
C SER A 196 8.14 42.30 53.16
N ASP A 197 8.45 42.19 54.44
CA ASP A 197 7.72 42.79 55.56
C ASP A 197 6.28 43.25 55.26
N SER A 198 5.32 42.50 55.80
CA SER A 198 4.10 43.05 56.37
C SER A 198 3.58 42.09 57.43
N ASP A 199 4.14 42.23 58.63
CA ASP A 199 3.42 41.87 59.85
C ASP A 199 2.04 42.56 59.85
N LEU A 200 1.00 41.83 60.25
CA LEU A 200 0.12 42.16 61.39
C LEU A 200 -1.23 41.44 61.28
N ILE A 201 -1.38 40.42 62.14
CA ILE A 201 -2.44 40.30 63.16
C ILE A 201 -3.80 39.62 62.83
N ASN A 202 -4.01 38.55 63.61
CA ASN A 202 -5.21 37.96 64.24
C ASN A 202 -6.32 37.36 63.37
N ASN A 203 -6.51 36.04 63.42
CA ASN A 203 -7.14 35.25 64.50
C ASN A 203 -8.65 35.52 64.68
N GLY A 204 -9.43 34.56 64.19
CA GLY A 204 -10.37 33.81 65.01
C GLY A 204 -11.75 34.43 65.21
N LEU A 205 -12.77 33.76 64.67
CA LEU A 205 -13.76 33.11 65.53
C LEU A 205 -14.59 32.10 64.72
N GLN A 206 -14.52 30.82 65.12
CA GLN A 206 -15.61 29.86 64.96
C GLN A 206 -16.64 30.12 66.05
N LYS A 207 -17.89 30.42 65.67
CA LYS A 207 -19.11 29.66 66.01
C LYS A 207 -20.35 30.43 65.56
#